data_AF-A0A1H3VS26-F1
#
_entry.id   AF-A0A1H3VS26-F1
#
_cell.length_a   1.000
_cell.length_b   1.000
_cell.length_c   1.000
_cell.angle_alpha   90.00
_cell.angle_beta   90.00
_cell.angle_gamma   90.00
#
_symmetry.space_group_name_H-M   'P 1'
#
loop_
_entity.id
_entity.type
_entity.pdbx_description
1 polymer ?
#
loop_
_entity_poly.entity_id
_entity_poly.type
_entity_poly.pdbx_seq_one_letter_code
_entity_poly.pdbx_strand_id
1 'polypeptide(L)'
;MGRALLECALLNLVVNARGAMPRGGALIIETANIDVTADFIAGRAEMLAPGRHVMIAVTGISEGVGQEHLGRIFEPFLPTCPP
;
A
#
# COMPACT_ATOMS: atom_id res chain seq x y z
N MET A 1 -9.64 13.08 -14.69
CA MET A 1 -10.29 11.99 -13.91
C MET A 1 -9.32 11.22 -12.99
N GLY A 2 -7.99 11.29 -13.16
CA GLY A 2 -7.04 10.51 -12.34
C GLY A 2 -6.61 11.08 -10.97
N ARG A 3 -6.65 12.40 -10.76
CA ARG A 3 -6.12 13.02 -9.53
C ARG A 3 -6.92 12.63 -8.27
N ALA A 4 -8.23 12.80 -8.33
CA ALA A 4 -9.13 12.50 -7.21
C ALA A 4 -9.11 11.01 -6.83
N LEU A 5 -9.00 10.10 -7.81
CA LEU A 5 -8.92 8.66 -7.55
C LEU A 5 -7.62 8.28 -6.82
N LEU A 6 -6.49 8.88 -7.20
CA LEU A 6 -5.21 8.67 -6.51
C LEU A 6 -5.25 9.24 -5.09
N GLU A 7 -5.79 10.45 -4.91
CA GLU A 7 -5.97 11.07 -3.60
C GLU A 7 -6.85 10.18 -2.68
N CYS A 8 -7.97 9.68 -3.19
CA CYS A 8 -8.85 8.76 -2.46
C CYS A 8 -8.16 7.43 -2.12
N ALA A 9 -7.39 6.84 -3.03
CA ALA A 9 -6.66 5.60 -2.78
C ALA A 9 -5.62 5.78 -1.67
N LEU A 10 -4.86 6.88 -1.70
CA LEU A 10 -3.88 7.21 -0.65
C LEU A 10 -4.56 7.47 0.70
N LEU A 11 -5.67 8.21 0.71
CA LEU A 11 -6.45 8.45 1.92
C LEU A 11 -6.94 7.14 2.55
N ASN A 12 -7.44 6.20 1.75
CA ASN A 12 -7.90 4.90 2.25
C ASN A 12 -6.75 4.12 2.91
N LEU A 13 -5.58 4.07 2.28
CA LEU A 13 -4.41 3.38 2.83
C LEU A 13 -3.92 4.03 4.13
N VAL A 14 -3.90 5.37 4.20
CA VAL A 14 -3.48 6.11 5.40
C VAL A 14 -4.45 5.88 6.56
N VAL A 15 -5.76 5.95 6.29
CA VAL A 15 -6.80 5.73 7.31
C VAL A 15 -6.75 4.30 7.83
N ASN A 16 -6.64 3.31 6.93
CA ASN A 16 -6.53 1.90 7.30
C ASN A 16 -5.25 1.63 8.11
N ALA A 17 -4.11 2.19 7.70
CA ALA A 17 -2.84 2.04 8.43
C ALA A 17 -2.90 2.67 9.83
N ARG A 18 -3.50 3.86 9.97
CA ARG A 18 -3.70 4.50 11.28
C ARG A 18 -4.61 3.67 12.18
N GLY A 19 -5.71 3.13 11.64
CA GLY A 19 -6.59 2.23 12.39
C GLY A 19 -5.88 0.98 12.91
N ALA A 20 -4.85 0.52 12.19
CA ALA A 20 -4.04 -0.64 12.55
C ALA A 20 -2.91 -0.34 13.55
N MET A 21 -2.72 0.93 13.95
CA MET A 21 -1.64 1.38 14.85
C MET A 21 -2.15 1.99 16.17
N PRO A 22 -2.97 1.28 16.96
CA PRO A 22 -3.57 1.84 18.18
C PRO A 22 -2.55 2.14 19.28
N ARG A 23 -1.39 1.45 19.28
CA ARG A 23 -0.28 1.66 20.22
C ARG A 23 0.85 2.51 19.64
N GLY A 24 0.61 3.12 18.49
CA GLY A 24 1.65 3.77 17.69
C GLY A 24 2.21 2.85 16.61
N GLY A 25 3.06 3.44 15.77
CA GLY A 25 3.60 2.82 14.56
C GLY A 25 4.19 3.87 13.63
N ALA A 26 4.64 3.42 12.47
CA ALA A 26 5.15 4.30 11.41
C ALA A 26 4.45 4.02 10.10
N LEU A 27 4.08 5.09 9.39
CA LEU A 27 3.62 5.03 8.01
C LEU A 27 4.63 5.76 7.14
N ILE A 28 5.17 5.05 6.15
CA ILE A 28 6.16 5.57 5.23
C ILE A 28 5.51 5.63 3.85
N ILE A 29 5.60 6.79 3.20
CA ILE A 29 5.16 6.98 1.81
C ILE A 29 6.38 7.35 0.99
N GLU A 30 6.64 6.57 -0.05
CA GLU A 30 7.79 6.74 -0.92
C GLU A 30 7.34 6.93 -2.36
N THR A 31 8.07 7.79 -3.08
CA THR A 31 7.85 8.01 -4.50
C THR A 31 9.19 7.95 -5.23
N ALA A 32 9.24 7.23 -6.34
CA ALA A 32 10.44 7.16 -7.15
C ALA A 32 10.09 7.02 -8.63
N ASN A 33 10.94 7.56 -9.50
CA ASN A 33 10.96 7.12 -10.90
C ASN A 33 11.78 5.84 -10.97
N ILE A 34 11.21 4.77 -11.49
CA ILE A 34 11.86 3.46 -11.61
C ILE A 34 11.90 3.02 -13.08
N ASP A 35 12.99 2.36 -13.45
CA ASP A 35 13.08 1.63 -14.72
C ASP A 35 12.75 0.16 -14.46
N VAL A 36 11.59 -0.25 -14.93
CA VAL A 36 11.11 -1.64 -14.82
C VAL A 36 11.76 -2.44 -15.94
N THR A 37 12.61 -3.40 -15.60
CA THR A 37 13.26 -4.27 -16.57
C THR A 37 12.46 -5.56 -16.77
N ALA A 38 12.71 -6.27 -17.87
CA ALA A 38 12.12 -7.59 -18.08
C ALA A 38 12.52 -8.58 -16.97
N ASP A 39 13.73 -8.44 -16.42
CA ASP A 39 14.22 -9.23 -15.29
C ASP A 39 13.49 -8.91 -13.97
N PHE A 40 13.16 -7.64 -13.73
CA PHE A 40 12.36 -7.22 -12.57
C PHE A 40 10.96 -7.88 -12.55
N ILE A 41 10.38 -8.09 -13.73
CA ILE A 41 9.06 -8.69 -13.92
C ILE A 41 9.15 -10.23 -13.92
N ALA A 42 10.30 -10.80 -14.31
CA ALA A 42 10.50 -12.24 -14.41
C ALA A 42 10.22 -12.92 -13.05
N GLY A 43 9.22 -13.80 -13.00
CA GLY A 43 8.80 -14.51 -11.79
C GLY A 43 7.74 -13.80 -10.94
N ARG A 44 7.32 -12.59 -11.30
CA ARG A 44 6.14 -11.93 -10.71
C ARG A 44 4.91 -12.22 -11.57
N ALA A 45 3.77 -12.50 -10.94
CA ALA A 45 2.50 -12.75 -11.64
C ALA A 45 1.84 -11.46 -12.19
N GLU A 46 2.60 -10.36 -12.27
CA GLU A 46 2.08 -9.03 -12.59
C GLU A 46 2.23 -8.73 -14.09
N MET A 47 1.12 -8.33 -14.74
CA MET A 47 1.16 -7.76 -16.09
C MET A 47 1.64 -6.30 -16.02
N LEU A 48 2.96 -6.11 -15.93
CA LEU A 48 3.59 -4.80 -16.04
C LEU A 48 4.51 -4.78 -17.28
N ALA A 49 4.43 -3.73 -18.09
CA ALA A 49 5.31 -3.59 -19.24
C ALA A 49 6.70 -3.12 -18.80
N PRO A 50 7.80 -3.59 -19.42
CA PRO A 50 9.12 -2.99 -19.18
C PRO A 50 9.16 -1.52 -19.61
N GLY A 51 9.92 -0.70 -18.88
CA GLY A 51 10.14 0.72 -19.17
C GLY A 51 10.04 1.63 -17.94
N ARG A 52 9.96 2.94 -18.18
CA ARG A 52 9.89 3.96 -17.13
C ARG A 52 8.52 3.99 -16.46
N HIS A 53 8.51 3.88 -15.14
CA HIS A 53 7.32 3.95 -14.31
C HIS A 53 7.54 4.91 -13.15
N VAL A 54 6.43 5.44 -12.63
CA VAL A 54 6.41 6.13 -11.33
C VAL A 54 5.94 5.11 -10.29
N MET A 55 6.75 4.93 -9.26
CA MET A 55 6.43 4.12 -8.09
C MET A 55 5.84 5.01 -7.01
N ILE A 56 4.76 4.54 -6.39
CA ILE A 56 4.25 5.05 -5.13
C ILE A 56 4.14 3.84 -4.21
N ALA A 57 4.91 3.84 -3.12
CA ALA A 57 4.90 2.79 -2.11
C ALA A 57 4.35 3.34 -0.79
N VAL A 58 3.51 2.55 -0.12
CA VAL A 58 2.95 2.88 1.19
C VAL A 58 3.24 1.71 2.13
N THR A 59 4.05 1.96 3.16
CA THR A 59 4.51 0.94 4.10
C THR A 59 4.03 1.28 5.50
N GLY A 60 3.19 0.40 6.07
CA GLY A 60 2.74 0.49 7.45
C GLY A 60 3.54 -0.42 8.36
N ILE A 61 4.00 0.11 9.49
CA ILE A 61 4.69 -0.61 10.56
C ILE A 61 3.84 -0.45 11.82
N SER A 62 3.21 -1.52 12.27
CA SER A 62 2.35 -1.55 13.45
C SER A 62 2.84 -2.58 14.46
N GLU A 63 2.79 -2.27 15.74
CA GLU A 63 3.08 -3.24 16.80
C GLU A 63 1.91 -4.21 17.00
N GLY A 64 2.02 -5.40 16.40
CA GLY A 64 1.16 -6.55 16.73
C GLY A 64 -0.07 -6.75 15.84
N VAL A 65 -0.06 -6.27 14.60
CA VAL A 65 -1.03 -6.72 13.58
C VAL A 65 -0.54 -8.05 13.03
N GLY A 66 -1.27 -9.12 13.34
CA GLY A 66 -1.05 -10.43 12.74
C GLY A 66 -1.37 -10.42 11.24
N GLN A 67 -0.79 -11.37 10.49
CA GLN A 67 -0.94 -11.44 9.03
C GLN A 67 -2.40 -11.65 8.56
N GLU A 68 -3.34 -11.93 9.48
CA GLU A 68 -4.75 -12.17 9.19
C GLU A 68 -5.49 -11.02 8.48
N HIS A 69 -4.94 -9.79 8.47
CA HIS A 69 -5.59 -8.63 7.84
C HIS A 69 -5.14 -8.33 6.40
N LEU A 70 -4.08 -8.98 5.88
CA LEU A 70 -3.45 -8.63 4.60
C LEU A 70 -4.40 -8.74 3.39
N GLY A 71 -5.34 -9.68 3.40
CA GLY A 71 -6.30 -9.88 2.30
C GLY A 71 -7.40 -8.81 2.22
N ARG A 72 -7.60 -8.02 3.28
CA ARG A 72 -8.74 -7.09 3.40
C ARG A 72 -8.32 -5.63 3.51
N ILE A 73 -7.03 -5.32 3.37
CA ILE A 73 -6.49 -3.95 3.48
C ILE A 73 -7.05 -3.00 2.41
N PHE A 74 -7.55 -3.56 1.30
CA PHE A 74 -8.17 -2.83 0.20
C PHE A 74 -9.68 -2.62 0.38
N GLU A 75 -10.29 -3.19 1.43
CA GLU A 75 -11.66 -2.84 1.82
C GLU A 75 -11.67 -1.45 2.48
N PRO A 76 -12.47 -0.49 1.96
CA PRO A 76 -12.59 0.82 2.58
C PRO A 76 -13.17 0.71 4.00
N PHE A 77 -12.57 1.44 4.95
CA PHE A 77 -13.06 1.58 6.34
C PHE A 77 -13.06 0.30 7.18
N LEU A 78 -12.19 -0.67 6.86
CA LEU A 78 -12.10 -1.89 7.64
C LEU A 78 -11.56 -1.61 9.06
N PRO A 79 -12.29 -1.93 10.14
CA PRO A 79 -11.74 -1.91 11.49
C PRO A 79 -10.71 -3.04 11.62
N THR A 80 -9.46 -2.70 11.88
CA THR A 80 -8.34 -3.65 12.03
C THR A 80 -8.13 -4.13 13.47
N CYS A 81 -9.03 -3.78 14.40
CA CYS A 81 -8.91 -4.17 15.80
C CYS A 81 -10.23 -4.81 16.28
N PRO A 82 -10.20 -5.98 16.95
CA PRO A 82 -11.32 -6.41 17.77
C PRO A 82 -11.51 -5.45 18.97
N PRO A 83 -12.71 -5.38 19.56
CA PRO A 83 -12.95 -4.62 20.79
C PRO A 83 -12.15 -5.15 21.98
#